data_AF-V8CHL0-F1
#
_entry.id   AF-V8CHL0-F1
#
_cell.length_a   1.000
_cell.length_b   1.000
_cell.length_c   1.000
_cell.angle_alpha   90.00
_cell.angle_beta   90.00
_cell.angle_gamma   90.00
#
_symmetry.space_group_name_H-M   'P 1'
#
loop_
_entity.id
_entity.type
_entity.pdbx_description
1 polymer ?
#
loop_
_entity_poly.entity_id
_entity_poly.type
_entity_poly.pdbx_seq_one_letter_code
_entity_poly.pdbx_strand_id
1 'polypeptide(L)'
;GGGINAKAFINAHSFSSLESLIEHIAEIEADKTKQLAILQEPLFLDSNHIELFEKQLEQFLLSIVSQPYERSFRRGMACLALFEQKRYKRYMAVLGMGKRLKSLTRFKRVETFVKDKITRVKRALTKP
;
A
#
# COMPACT_ATOMS: atom_id res chain seq x y z
N GLY A 1 -4.64 25.18 -2.12
CA GLY A 1 -3.81 26.30 -2.56
C GLY A 1 -4.61 27.05 -3.59
N GLY A 2 -4.96 28.31 -3.31
CA GLY A 2 -5.97 29.10 -4.02
C GLY A 2 -5.72 29.41 -5.51
N GLY A 3 -4.81 28.71 -6.20
CA GLY A 3 -4.51 28.95 -7.61
C GLY A 3 -3.57 30.13 -7.84
N ILE A 4 -3.13 30.27 -9.10
CA ILE A 4 -2.27 31.37 -9.56
C ILE A 4 -3.17 32.54 -9.98
N ASN A 5 -2.80 33.77 -9.61
CA ASN A 5 -3.48 34.98 -10.02
C ASN A 5 -3.24 35.23 -11.53
N ALA A 6 -4.29 35.16 -12.33
CA ALA A 6 -4.23 35.37 -13.78
C ALA A 6 -3.79 36.79 -14.18
N LYS A 7 -3.78 37.75 -13.26
CA LYS A 7 -3.29 39.12 -13.51
C LYS A 7 -1.78 39.28 -13.35
N ALA A 8 -1.15 38.36 -12.62
CA ALA A 8 0.29 38.43 -12.34
C ALA A 8 1.16 37.87 -13.49
N PHE A 9 0.54 37.34 -14.55
CA PHE A 9 1.23 36.80 -15.72
C PHE A 9 0.36 36.93 -16.97
N ILE A 10 0.99 36.81 -18.13
CA ILE A 10 0.28 36.79 -19.42
C ILE A 10 -0.10 35.34 -19.72
N ASN A 11 -1.39 35.02 -19.65
CA ASN A 11 -1.89 33.69 -19.95
C ASN A 11 -2.10 33.51 -21.47
N ALA A 12 -1.21 32.77 -22.13
CA ALA A 12 -1.31 32.49 -23.57
C ALA A 12 -2.64 31.82 -23.96
N HIS A 13 -3.24 31.04 -23.05
CA HIS A 13 -4.53 30.37 -23.31
C HIS A 13 -5.73 31.33 -23.31
N SER A 14 -5.56 32.58 -22.89
CA SER A 14 -6.60 33.60 -22.94
C SER A 14 -6.75 34.25 -24.33
N PHE A 15 -5.88 33.92 -25.28
CA PHE A 15 -5.87 34.51 -26.63
C PHE A 15 -6.33 33.49 -27.67
N SER A 16 -7.05 33.97 -28.68
CA SER A 16 -7.56 33.14 -29.78
C SER A 16 -6.49 32.75 -30.80
N SER A 17 -5.39 33.50 -30.89
CA SER A 17 -4.28 33.23 -31.79
C SER A 17 -2.95 33.73 -31.22
N LEU A 18 -1.84 33.26 -31.80
CA LEU A 18 -0.49 33.66 -31.39
C LEU A 18 -0.22 35.14 -31.70
N GLU A 19 -0.75 35.65 -32.82
CA GLU A 19 -0.60 37.04 -33.24
C GLU A 19 -1.21 37.98 -32.21
N SER A 20 -2.43 37.69 -31.74
CA SER A 20 -3.10 38.48 -30.70
C SER A 20 -2.33 38.49 -29.37
N LEU A 21 -1.66 37.39 -29.02
CA LEU A 21 -0.78 37.34 -27.86
C LEU A 21 0.46 38.23 -28.04
N ILE A 22 1.10 38.18 -29.21
CA ILE A 22 2.29 38.99 -29.52
C ILE A 22 1.96 40.48 -29.49
N GLU A 23 0.82 40.88 -30.09
CA GLU A 23 0.34 42.26 -30.04
C GLU A 23 0.15 42.73 -28.60
N HIS A 24 -0.49 41.91 -27.76
CA HIS A 24 -0.68 42.24 -26.35
C HIS A 24 0.64 42.38 -25.56
N ILE A 25 1.63 41.52 -25.86
CA ILE A 25 2.97 41.63 -25.25
C ILE A 25 3.64 42.94 -25.67
N ALA A 26 3.57 43.30 -26.95
CA ALA A 26 4.14 44.55 -27.46
C ALA A 26 3.47 45.78 -26.83
N GLU A 27 2.15 45.75 -26.62
CA GLU A 27 1.42 46.80 -25.91
C GLU A 27 1.87 46.99 -24.46
N ILE A 28 2.19 45.89 -23.75
CA ILE A 28 2.69 45.94 -22.37
C ILE A 28 4.14 46.44 -22.35
N GLU A 29 4.98 45.99 -23.29
CA GLU A 29 6.39 46.38 -23.38
C GLU A 29 6.55 47.88 -23.68
N ALA A 30 5.65 48.45 -24.49
CA ALA A 30 5.64 49.87 -24.80
C ALA A 30 5.30 50.78 -23.60
N ASP A 31 4.61 50.25 -22.57
CA ASP A 31 4.14 51.02 -21.42
C ASP A 31 4.64 50.43 -20.08
N LYS A 32 5.67 51.08 -19.53
CA LYS A 32 6.27 50.71 -18.24
C LYS A 32 5.26 50.66 -17.09
N THR A 33 4.19 51.44 -17.14
CA THR A 33 3.19 51.44 -16.07
C THR A 33 2.35 50.16 -16.08
N LYS A 34 1.96 49.67 -17.27
CA LYS A 34 1.28 48.38 -17.44
C LYS A 34 2.16 47.22 -17.01
N GLN A 35 3.43 47.25 -17.41
CA GLN A 35 4.41 46.25 -17.01
C GLN A 35 4.56 46.20 -15.48
N LEU A 36 4.72 47.37 -14.85
CA LEU A 36 4.85 47.46 -13.39
C LEU A 36 3.59 46.98 -12.67
N ALA A 37 2.40 47.28 -13.21
CA ALA A 37 1.13 46.83 -12.64
C ALA A 37 1.04 45.29 -12.59
N ILE A 38 1.43 44.59 -13.67
CA ILE A 38 1.46 43.12 -13.70
C ILE A 38 2.45 42.56 -12.68
N LEU A 39 3.63 43.17 -12.56
CA LEU A 39 4.67 42.72 -11.62
C LEU A 39 4.32 42.96 -10.15
N GLN A 40 3.44 43.92 -9.86
CA GLN A 40 2.97 44.22 -8.50
C GLN A 40 1.81 43.33 -8.05
N GLU A 41 1.13 42.66 -8.98
CA GLU A 41 0.07 41.72 -8.65
C GLU A 41 0.63 40.50 -7.89
N PRO A 42 -0.03 40.05 -6.80
CA PRO A 42 0.42 38.88 -6.06
C PRO A 42 0.30 37.64 -6.94
N LEU A 43 1.33 36.79 -6.95
CA LEU A 43 1.36 35.59 -7.80
C LEU A 43 0.29 34.56 -7.40
N PHE A 44 0.02 34.42 -6.10
CA PHE A 44 -0.98 33.51 -5.56
C PHE A 44 -2.18 34.30 -5.04
N LEU A 45 -3.38 33.78 -5.28
CA LEU A 45 -4.63 34.39 -4.76
C LEU A 45 -4.76 34.27 -3.24
N ASP A 46 -4.09 33.29 -2.66
CA ASP A 46 -4.11 33.00 -1.22
C ASP A 46 -2.82 33.52 -0.56
N SER A 47 -2.95 34.42 0.42
CA SER A 47 -1.81 34.93 1.19
C SER A 47 -1.14 33.85 2.04
N ASN A 48 -1.89 32.81 2.44
CA ASN A 48 -1.40 31.73 3.31
C ASN A 48 -1.00 30.48 2.53
N HIS A 49 -0.71 30.63 1.23
CA HIS A 49 -0.38 29.51 0.34
C HIS A 49 0.82 28.69 0.84
N ILE A 50 1.81 29.33 1.48
CA ILE A 50 3.00 28.65 2.03
C ILE A 50 2.59 27.63 3.09
N GLU A 51 1.93 28.08 4.17
CA GLU A 51 1.49 27.21 5.26
C GLU A 51 0.57 26.10 4.77
N LEU A 52 -0.32 26.41 3.82
CA LEU A 52 -1.22 25.43 3.23
C LEU A 52 -0.44 24.35 2.47
N PHE A 53 0.54 24.74 1.64
CA PHE A 53 1.36 23.78 0.89
C PHE A 53 2.25 22.95 1.80
N GLU A 54 2.86 23.56 2.82
CA GLU A 54 3.64 22.84 3.83
C GLU A 54 2.80 21.79 4.54
N LYS A 55 1.60 22.17 5.02
CA LYS A 55 0.68 21.25 5.68
C LYS A 55 0.22 20.13 4.75
N GLN A 56 -0.10 20.44 3.50
CA GLN A 56 -0.50 19.43 2.50
C GLN A 56 0.63 18.46 2.20
N LEU A 57 1.86 18.96 2.06
CA LEU A 57 3.05 18.14 1.83
C LEU A 57 3.34 17.24 3.03
N GLU A 58 3.33 17.80 4.24
CA GLU A 58 3.50 17.05 5.48
C GLU A 58 2.47 15.93 5.57
N GLN A 59 1.19 16.24 5.36
CA GLN A 59 0.10 15.28 5.47
C GLN A 59 0.18 14.19 4.39
N PHE A 60 0.63 14.53 3.18
CA PHE A 60 0.92 13.58 2.12
C PHE A 60 2.05 12.62 2.52
N LEU A 61 3.19 13.15 2.98
CA LEU A 61 4.32 12.33 3.42
C LEU A 61 3.96 11.43 4.60
N LEU A 62 3.25 11.98 5.60
CA LEU A 62 2.72 11.22 6.73
C LEU A 62 1.80 10.10 6.24
N SER A 63 0.91 10.34 5.27
CA SER A 63 0.02 9.30 4.74
C SER A 63 0.76 8.12 4.11
N ILE A 64 1.96 8.33 3.57
CA ILE A 64 2.79 7.27 2.98
C ILE A 64 3.56 6.51 4.06
N VAL A 65 4.19 7.24 5.00
CA VAL A 65 5.10 6.64 5.98
C VAL A 65 4.34 6.00 7.14
N SER A 66 3.24 6.61 7.57
CA SER A 66 2.41 6.09 8.68
C SER A 66 1.39 5.04 8.26
N GLN A 67 1.32 4.70 6.96
CA GLN A 67 0.35 3.70 6.50
C GLN A 67 0.61 2.33 7.15
N PRO A 68 -0.44 1.63 7.59
CA PRO A 68 -0.30 0.29 8.15
C PRO A 68 0.15 -0.71 7.07
N TYR A 69 0.81 -1.78 7.51
CA TYR A 69 1.42 -2.78 6.63
C TYR A 69 0.42 -3.36 5.61
N GLU A 70 -0.83 -3.57 6.04
CA GLU A 70 -1.92 -4.14 5.26
C GLU A 70 -2.34 -3.26 4.08
N ARG A 71 -2.16 -1.94 4.20
CA ARG A 71 -2.48 -0.97 3.14
C ARG A 71 -1.27 -0.65 2.27
N SER A 72 -0.06 -1.05 2.67
CA SER A 72 1.14 -0.89 1.85
C SER A 72 1.15 -1.92 0.71
N PHE A 73 0.85 -1.48 -0.52
CA PHE A 73 0.96 -2.37 -1.68
C PHE A 73 2.43 -2.67 -1.98
N ARG A 74 2.85 -3.92 -1.79
CA ARG A 74 4.22 -4.37 -2.11
C ARG A 74 4.20 -5.18 -3.40
N ARG A 75 4.93 -4.69 -4.42
CA ARG A 75 5.19 -5.46 -5.65
C ARG A 75 5.90 -6.77 -5.27
N GLY A 76 5.36 -7.90 -5.74
CA GLY A 76 5.80 -9.26 -5.38
C GLY A 76 4.68 -10.10 -4.75
N MET A 77 3.75 -9.47 -4.02
CA MET A 77 2.55 -10.12 -3.48
C MET A 77 1.42 -10.25 -4.50
N ALA A 78 1.64 -9.91 -5.77
CA ALA A 78 0.56 -9.88 -6.76
C ALA A 78 0.29 -11.24 -7.42
N CYS A 79 1.23 -12.20 -7.41
CA CYS A 79 1.01 -13.52 -8.01
C CYS A 79 1.87 -14.60 -7.34
N LEU A 80 3.16 -14.68 -7.69
CA LEU A 80 3.99 -15.84 -7.36
C LEU A 80 4.15 -16.06 -5.85
N ALA A 81 4.50 -15.02 -5.08
CA ALA A 81 4.68 -15.14 -3.64
C ALA A 81 3.38 -15.54 -2.91
N LEU A 82 2.21 -15.06 -3.37
CA LEU A 82 0.91 -15.47 -2.83
C LEU A 82 0.61 -16.94 -3.14
N PHE A 83 0.90 -17.41 -4.36
CA PHE A 83 0.72 -18.81 -4.73
C PHE A 83 1.65 -19.72 -3.92
N GLU A 84 2.92 -19.34 -3.74
CA GLU A 84 3.89 -20.07 -2.94
C GLU A 84 3.49 -20.13 -1.46
N GLN A 85 3.07 -19.01 -0.86
CA GLN A 85 2.57 -18.99 0.52
C GLN A 85 1.34 -19.89 0.68
N LYS A 86 0.38 -19.83 -0.23
CA LYS A 86 -0.81 -20.70 -0.20
C LYS A 86 -0.43 -22.17 -0.34
N ARG A 87 0.49 -22.51 -1.25
CA ARG A 87 1.01 -23.87 -1.44
C ARG A 87 1.70 -24.37 -0.17
N TYR A 88 2.59 -23.57 0.41
CA TYR A 88 3.31 -23.91 1.63
C TYR A 88 2.36 -24.13 2.82
N LYS A 89 1.37 -23.25 3.01
CA LYS A 89 0.34 -23.42 4.07
C LYS A 89 -0.43 -24.73 3.91
N ARG A 90 -0.83 -25.09 2.68
CA ARG A 90 -1.50 -26.37 2.39
C ARG A 90 -0.59 -27.57 2.69
N TYR A 91 0.67 -27.51 2.24
CA TYR A 91 1.65 -28.55 2.51
C TYR A 91 1.86 -28.78 4.02
N MET A 92 2.01 -27.69 4.79
CA MET A 92 2.18 -27.78 6.25
C MET A 92 0.93 -28.32 6.96
N ALA A 93 -0.28 -27.99 6.48
CA ALA A 93 -1.51 -28.57 7.02
C ALA A 93 -1.57 -30.10 6.80
N VAL A 94 -1.23 -30.58 5.60
CA VAL A 94 -1.19 -32.01 5.27
C VAL A 94 -0.14 -32.73 6.12
N LEU A 95 1.07 -32.17 6.24
CA LEU A 95 2.10 -32.71 7.13
C LEU A 95 1.63 -32.79 8.58
N GLY A 96 0.96 -31.75 9.07
CA GLY A 96 0.38 -31.71 10.41
C GLY A 96 -0.65 -32.82 10.64
N MET A 97 -1.54 -33.05 9.67
CA MET A 97 -2.51 -34.16 9.72
C MET A 97 -1.81 -35.52 9.73
N GLY A 98 -0.80 -35.72 8.89
CA GLY A 98 0.00 -36.95 8.87
C GLY A 98 0.69 -37.24 10.20
N LYS A 99 1.27 -36.21 10.83
CA LYS A 99 1.87 -36.33 12.18
C LYS A 99 0.83 -36.73 13.24
N ARG A 100 -0.37 -36.13 13.21
CA ARG A 100 -1.48 -36.49 14.12
C ARG A 100 -1.99 -37.92 13.90
N LEU A 101 -2.09 -38.39 12.65
CA LEU A 101 -2.50 -39.76 12.38
C LEU A 101 -1.45 -40.78 12.85
N LYS A 102 -0.17 -40.47 12.67
CA LYS A 102 0.94 -41.31 13.18
C LYS A 102 0.94 -41.38 14.72
N SER A 103 0.61 -40.30 15.43
CA SER A 103 0.51 -40.37 16.89
C SER A 103 -0.65 -41.26 17.33
N LEU A 104 -1.82 -41.16 16.70
CA LEU A 104 -2.99 -42.00 17.01
C LEU A 104 -2.73 -43.50 16.74
N THR A 105 -2.09 -43.83 15.62
CA THR A 105 -1.75 -45.24 15.31
C THR A 105 -0.69 -45.81 16.26
N ARG A 106 0.24 -44.98 16.75
CA ARG A 106 1.18 -45.36 17.82
C ARG A 106 0.45 -45.73 19.11
N PHE A 107 -0.54 -44.95 19.54
CA PHE A 107 -1.35 -45.29 20.73
C PHE A 107 -2.15 -46.58 20.54
N LYS A 108 -2.81 -46.77 19.40
CA LYS A 108 -3.54 -48.01 19.09
C LYS A 108 -2.62 -49.23 19.10
N ARG A 109 -1.39 -49.11 18.59
CA ARG A 109 -0.39 -50.20 18.62
C ARG A 109 0.05 -50.56 20.04
N VAL A 110 0.20 -49.57 20.92
CA VAL A 110 0.51 -49.82 22.33
C VAL A 110 -0.67 -50.50 23.03
N GLU A 111 -1.90 -50.06 22.76
CA GLU A 111 -3.10 -50.65 23.32
C GLU A 111 -3.27 -52.13 22.91
N THR A 112 -3.07 -52.45 21.62
CA THR A 112 -3.12 -53.84 21.14
C THR A 112 -2.03 -54.70 21.77
N PHE A 113 -0.81 -54.16 21.91
CA PHE A 113 0.29 -54.85 22.59
C PHE A 113 -0.03 -55.17 24.06
N VAL A 114 -0.60 -54.21 24.80
CA VAL A 114 -1.01 -54.41 26.19
C VAL A 114 -2.12 -55.46 26.29
N LYS A 115 -3.13 -55.40 25.42
CA LYS A 115 -4.22 -56.39 25.37
C LYS A 115 -3.70 -57.80 25.07
N ASP A 116 -2.77 -57.95 24.11
CA ASP A 116 -2.16 -59.25 23.80
C ASP A 116 -1.37 -59.79 25.00
N LYS A 117 -0.57 -58.93 25.67
CA LYS A 117 0.20 -59.33 26.85
C LYS A 117 -0.70 -59.78 28.01
N ILE A 118 -1.77 -59.04 28.31
CA ILE A 118 -2.76 -59.42 29.33
C ILE A 118 -3.41 -60.76 28.97
N THR A 119 -3.76 -60.97 27.69
CA THR A 119 -4.37 -62.21 27.20
C THR A 119 -3.44 -63.40 27.38
N ARG A 120 -2.14 -63.24 27.09
CA ARG A 120 -1.12 -64.29 27.32
C ARG A 120 -0.98 -64.63 28.80
N VAL A 121 -0.95 -63.62 29.67
CA VAL A 121 -0.86 -63.82 31.13
C VAL A 121 -2.10 -64.56 31.65
N LYS A 122 -3.31 -64.14 31.24
CA LYS A 122 -4.55 -64.84 31.61
C LYS A 122 -4.53 -66.30 31.17
N ARG A 123 -4.12 -66.59 29.92
CA ARG A 123 -3.97 -67.96 29.42
C ARG A 123 -2.96 -68.78 30.22
N ALA A 124 -1.87 -68.17 30.69
CA ALA A 124 -0.87 -68.86 31.50
C ALA A 124 -1.40 -69.21 32.89
N LEU A 125 -2.24 -68.35 33.48
CA LEU A 125 -2.85 -68.56 34.80
C LEU A 125 -4.06 -69.51 34.79
N THR A 126 -4.70 -69.71 33.62
CA THR A 126 -5.85 -70.63 33.45
C THR A 126 -5.46 -71.99 32.90
N LYS A 127 -4.16 -72.27 32.68
CA LYS A 127 -3.70 -73.63 32.40
C LYS A 127 -3.70 -74.41 33.72
N PRO A 128 -4.39 -75.57 33.79
CA PRO A 128 -4.39 -76.42 34.98
C PRO A 128 -3.00 -76.93 35.32
#